data_AF-A0A9P5VKF9-F1
#
_entry.id   AF-A0A9P5VKF9-F1
#
_cell.length_a   1.000
_cell.length_b   1.000
_cell.length_c   1.000
_cell.angle_alpha   90.00
_cell.angle_beta   90.00
_cell.angle_gamma   90.00
#
_symmetry.space_group_name_H-M   'P 1'
#
loop_
_entity.id
_entity.type
_entity.pdbx_description
1 polymer ?
#
loop_
_entity_poly.entity_id
_entity_poly.type
_entity_poly.pdbx_seq_one_letter_code
_entity_poly.pdbx_strand_id
1 'polypeptide(L)'
;MDIISPHIPLSLVGGLTLYPLLFAFLGRQQWVRDMLPPKADSEKLYHLSNRIVASVHSTIMTITGIYLLATVDWSSNDISTYKTPLTPFLVGLEFGYLTQDTVFELYQRVAFGIGSNLIMFHHISVILGSAYYLYALTLNNPGPFFIAMLSLMNMSTPILHYRWVLQSSGRTFYNSQLKRVVDTALLVTYFWCRVFGNWWMGVAIGAKLGVAWYEAPWFIGKKFTITTTVMFFMNVVWWLVLAKSWVKSVTTFYIEKENHQKSKSKSEFLSKKEE
;
A
#
# COMPACT_ATOMS: atom_id res chain seq x y z
N MET A 1 15.80 -36.05 9.78
CA MET A 1 15.05 -34.87 10.23
C MET A 1 16.04 -33.72 10.30
N ASP A 2 16.23 -33.02 9.19
CA ASP A 2 17.11 -31.85 9.13
C ASP A 2 16.30 -30.61 9.52
N ILE A 3 16.24 -30.33 10.82
CA ILE A 3 15.53 -29.17 11.39
C ILE A 3 16.43 -27.91 11.40
N ILE A 4 17.69 -28.00 10.97
CA ILE A 4 18.69 -26.96 11.26
C ILE A 4 19.45 -26.54 10.00
N SER A 5 18.74 -25.90 9.08
CA SER A 5 19.28 -24.69 8.47
C SER A 5 18.09 -23.86 8.01
N PRO A 6 17.70 -22.78 8.73
CA PRO A 6 16.73 -21.86 8.18
C PRO A 6 17.40 -21.28 6.93
N HIS A 7 16.99 -21.76 5.75
CA HIS A 7 17.38 -21.15 4.50
C HIS A 7 16.78 -19.73 4.50
N ILE A 8 17.57 -18.78 5.00
CA ILE A 8 17.26 -17.36 4.92
C ILE A 8 17.11 -17.10 3.42
N PRO A 9 15.92 -16.71 2.94
CA PRO A 9 15.73 -16.52 1.52
C PRO A 9 16.65 -15.39 1.06
N LEU A 10 17.39 -15.59 -0.03
CA LEU A 10 18.29 -14.56 -0.56
C LEU A 10 17.56 -13.24 -0.85
N SER A 11 16.26 -13.31 -1.13
CA SER A 11 15.39 -12.14 -1.28
C SER A 11 15.21 -11.33 0.00
N LEU A 12 15.36 -11.93 1.19
CA LEU A 12 15.37 -11.19 2.46
C LEU A 12 16.66 -10.39 2.59
N VAL A 13 17.81 -11.01 2.32
CA VAL A 13 19.09 -10.28 2.28
C VAL A 13 19.03 -9.17 1.23
N GLY A 14 18.45 -9.47 0.07
CA GLY A 14 18.15 -8.49 -0.98
C GLY A 14 17.28 -7.35 -0.47
N GLY A 15 16.14 -7.63 0.15
CA GLY A 15 15.24 -6.59 0.70
C GLY A 15 15.90 -5.73 1.78
N LEU A 16 16.67 -6.34 2.69
CA LEU A 16 17.38 -5.62 3.76
C LEU A 16 18.54 -4.76 3.26
N THR A 17 19.04 -4.97 2.04
CA THR A 17 20.17 -4.23 1.48
C THR A 17 19.76 -3.28 0.35
N LEU A 18 18.93 -3.75 -0.58
CA LEU A 18 18.50 -3.03 -1.77
C LEU A 18 17.75 -1.75 -1.42
N TYR A 19 16.77 -1.79 -0.50
CA TYR A 19 15.94 -0.62 -0.19
C TYR A 19 16.72 0.47 0.56
N PRO A 20 17.55 0.16 1.58
CA PRO A 20 18.43 1.17 2.18
C PRO A 20 19.44 1.76 1.20
N LEU A 21 20.03 0.96 0.31
CA LEU A 21 20.96 1.45 -0.71
C LEU A 21 20.25 2.37 -1.70
N LEU A 22 19.06 1.99 -2.16
CA LEU A 22 18.24 2.81 -3.03
C LEU A 22 17.87 4.14 -2.34
N PHE A 23 17.47 4.10 -1.07
CA PHE A 23 17.20 5.29 -0.27
C PHE A 23 18.43 6.23 -0.20
N ALA A 24 19.59 5.68 0.16
CA ALA A 24 20.83 6.44 0.26
C ALA A 24 21.26 7.04 -1.09
N PHE A 25 21.07 6.30 -2.18
CA PHE A 25 21.32 6.77 -3.53
C PHE A 25 20.38 7.92 -3.92
N LEU A 26 19.08 7.78 -3.69
CA LEU A 26 18.06 8.78 -4.01
C LEU A 26 18.28 10.09 -3.26
N GLY A 27 18.67 10.05 -1.98
CA GLY A 27 18.95 11.26 -1.19
C GLY A 27 20.10 12.13 -1.74
N ARG A 28 20.94 11.56 -2.60
CA ARG A 28 22.05 12.24 -3.27
C ARG A 28 21.70 12.77 -4.67
N GLN A 29 20.57 12.36 -5.24
CA GLN A 29 20.21 12.74 -6.61
C GLN A 29 19.56 14.13 -6.66
N GLN A 30 20.06 14.98 -7.57
CA GLN A 30 19.54 16.34 -7.74
C GLN A 30 18.10 16.34 -8.26
N TRP A 31 17.77 15.46 -9.21
CA TRP A 31 16.41 15.37 -9.77
C TRP A 31 15.35 15.03 -8.72
N VAL A 32 15.71 14.30 -7.64
CA VAL A 32 14.81 14.02 -6.51
C VAL A 32 14.54 15.30 -5.73
N ARG A 33 15.57 16.13 -5.52
CA ARG A 33 15.42 17.42 -4.86
C ARG A 33 14.59 18.40 -5.70
N ASP A 34 14.75 18.35 -7.02
CA ASP A 34 14.03 19.21 -7.97
C ASP A 34 12.52 18.90 -8.02
N MET A 35 12.08 17.73 -7.55
CA MET A 35 10.65 17.41 -7.37
C MET A 35 10.01 18.16 -6.19
N LEU A 36 10.82 18.71 -5.28
CA LEU A 36 10.34 19.46 -4.13
C LEU A 36 10.43 20.97 -4.39
N PRO A 37 9.64 21.79 -3.68
CA PRO A 37 9.79 23.24 -3.73
C PRO A 37 11.22 23.68 -3.35
N PRO A 38 11.74 24.80 -3.89
CA PRO A 38 13.12 25.27 -3.65
C PRO A 38 13.51 25.54 -2.19
N LYS A 39 12.56 25.48 -1.26
CA LYS A 39 12.75 25.68 0.20
C LYS A 39 12.29 24.46 1.01
N ALA A 40 12.26 23.28 0.41
CA ALA A 40 11.95 22.06 1.13
C ALA A 40 13.06 21.72 2.14
N ASP A 41 12.66 21.37 3.36
CA ASP A 41 13.55 20.93 4.42
C ASP A 41 14.07 19.49 4.19
N SER A 42 15.01 19.07 5.03
CA SER A 42 15.55 17.71 5.03
C SER A 42 14.49 16.66 5.32
N GLU A 43 13.44 17.00 6.08
CA GLU A 43 12.30 16.13 6.39
C GLU A 43 11.51 15.79 5.12
N LYS A 44 11.18 16.77 4.28
CA LYS A 44 10.49 16.53 3.01
C LYS A 44 11.31 15.69 2.04
N LEU A 45 12.62 15.93 1.98
CA LEU A 45 13.53 15.12 1.14
C LEU A 45 13.60 13.67 1.64
N TYR A 46 13.65 13.48 2.96
CA TYR A 46 13.59 12.18 3.61
C TYR A 46 12.29 11.45 3.24
N HIS A 47 11.14 12.12 3.38
CA HIS A 47 9.84 11.57 3.03
C HIS A 47 9.71 11.23 1.56
N LEU A 48 10.17 12.10 0.67
CA LEU A 48 10.13 11.85 -0.77
C LEU A 48 10.97 10.61 -1.11
N SER A 49 12.18 10.52 -0.58
CA SER A 49 13.08 9.38 -0.82
C SER A 49 12.46 8.07 -0.32
N ASN A 50 11.89 8.06 0.90
CA ASN A 50 11.23 6.86 1.43
C ASN A 50 10.01 6.46 0.56
N ARG A 51 9.22 7.43 0.11
CA ARG A 51 8.05 7.17 -0.75
C ARG A 51 8.42 6.65 -2.12
N ILE A 52 9.54 7.08 -2.71
CA ILE A 52 10.04 6.53 -3.97
C ILE A 52 10.44 5.06 -3.76
N VAL A 53 11.23 4.77 -2.71
CA VAL A 53 11.62 3.39 -2.35
C VAL A 53 10.40 2.49 -2.17
N ALA A 54 9.44 2.94 -1.37
CA ALA A 54 8.20 2.21 -1.13
C ALA A 54 7.37 2.03 -2.41
N SER A 55 7.35 3.00 -3.32
CA SER A 55 6.66 2.87 -4.61
C SER A 55 7.33 1.83 -5.51
N VAL A 56 8.66 1.78 -5.53
CA VAL A 56 9.43 0.75 -6.26
C VAL A 56 9.12 -0.63 -5.69
N HIS A 57 9.24 -0.79 -4.37
CA HIS A 57 8.89 -2.04 -3.69
C HIS A 57 7.46 -2.49 -4.04
N SER A 58 6.48 -1.63 -3.81
CA SER A 58 5.08 -1.96 -4.05
C SER A 58 4.77 -2.28 -5.50
N THR A 59 5.47 -1.66 -6.46
CA THR A 59 5.33 -1.98 -7.88
C THR A 59 5.87 -3.38 -8.20
N ILE A 60 7.05 -3.72 -7.67
CA ILE A 60 7.63 -5.08 -7.82
C ILE A 60 6.69 -6.12 -7.23
N MET A 61 6.20 -5.91 -5.99
CA MET A 61 5.26 -6.82 -5.33
C MET A 61 3.96 -6.97 -6.13
N THR A 62 3.42 -5.87 -6.65
CA THR A 62 2.17 -5.92 -7.44
C THR A 62 2.35 -6.73 -8.73
N ILE A 63 3.39 -6.45 -9.52
CA ILE A 63 3.63 -7.12 -10.80
C ILE A 63 3.86 -8.63 -10.57
N THR A 64 4.69 -8.97 -9.59
CA THR A 64 4.99 -10.37 -9.26
C THR A 64 3.78 -11.11 -8.67
N GLY A 65 2.95 -10.43 -7.87
CA GLY A 65 1.67 -10.96 -7.39
C GLY A 65 0.68 -11.25 -8.53
N ILE A 66 0.53 -10.32 -9.48
CA ILE A 66 -0.30 -10.53 -10.68
C ILE A 66 0.22 -11.71 -11.49
N TYR A 67 1.54 -11.76 -11.72
CA TYR A 67 2.18 -12.88 -12.42
C TYR A 67 1.84 -14.22 -11.75
N LEU A 68 2.00 -14.30 -10.43
CA LEU A 68 1.72 -15.52 -9.68
C LEU A 68 0.24 -15.93 -9.78
N LEU A 69 -0.70 -14.98 -9.70
CA LEU A 69 -2.14 -15.20 -9.92
C LEU A 69 -2.48 -15.68 -11.33
N ALA A 70 -1.74 -15.22 -12.34
CA ALA A 70 -2.00 -15.57 -13.74
C ALA A 70 -1.41 -16.93 -14.13
N THR A 71 -0.30 -17.35 -13.52
CA THR A 71 0.46 -18.53 -13.98
C THR A 71 0.17 -19.82 -13.22
N VAL A 72 -0.33 -19.73 -11.98
CA VAL A 72 -0.62 -20.93 -11.18
C VAL A 72 -2.01 -21.46 -11.55
N ASP A 73 -2.10 -22.75 -11.83
CA ASP A 73 -3.39 -23.42 -12.01
C ASP A 73 -4.08 -23.64 -10.66
N TRP A 74 -5.01 -22.75 -10.32
CA TRP A 74 -5.77 -22.79 -9.07
C TRP A 74 -6.81 -23.92 -9.01
N SER A 75 -7.16 -24.51 -10.16
CA SER A 75 -8.11 -25.62 -10.22
C SER A 75 -7.46 -26.90 -9.72
N SER A 76 -6.22 -27.17 -10.14
CA SER A 76 -5.49 -28.38 -9.81
C SER A 76 -4.67 -28.28 -8.52
N ASN A 77 -4.22 -27.08 -8.14
CA ASN A 77 -3.37 -26.90 -6.96
C ASN A 77 -4.13 -26.52 -5.69
N ASP A 78 -3.55 -26.87 -4.54
CA ASP A 78 -4.04 -26.44 -3.24
C ASP A 78 -3.68 -24.96 -2.99
N ILE A 79 -4.70 -24.15 -2.72
CA ILE A 79 -4.60 -22.70 -2.54
C ILE A 79 -3.72 -22.35 -1.32
N SER A 80 -3.66 -23.24 -0.33
CA SER A 80 -3.05 -23.02 0.98
C SER A 80 -1.68 -23.68 1.18
N THR A 81 -1.32 -24.66 0.37
CA THR A 81 -0.10 -25.48 0.57
C THR A 81 0.75 -25.73 -0.68
N TYR A 82 0.27 -25.35 -1.88
CA TYR A 82 1.07 -25.48 -3.10
C TYR A 82 2.38 -24.70 -2.98
N LYS A 83 3.47 -25.20 -3.58
CA LYS A 83 4.80 -24.63 -3.44
C LYS A 83 5.29 -24.06 -4.75
N THR A 84 5.85 -22.85 -4.69
CA THR A 84 6.55 -22.21 -5.82
C THR A 84 7.81 -21.52 -5.31
N PRO A 85 8.91 -21.49 -6.09
CA PRO A 85 10.11 -20.75 -5.72
C PRO A 85 9.87 -19.24 -5.56
N LEU A 86 8.79 -18.71 -6.16
CA LEU A 86 8.45 -17.28 -6.07
C LEU A 86 7.91 -16.88 -4.69
N THR A 87 7.28 -17.79 -3.95
CA THR A 87 6.66 -17.49 -2.64
C THR A 87 7.73 -17.07 -1.61
N PRO A 88 8.80 -17.86 -1.35
CA PRO A 88 9.89 -17.40 -0.47
C PRO A 88 10.56 -16.12 -0.94
N PHE A 89 10.68 -15.93 -2.27
CA PHE A 89 11.21 -14.68 -2.84
C PHE A 89 10.38 -13.48 -2.39
N LEU A 90 9.06 -13.51 -2.62
CA LEU A 90 8.15 -12.41 -2.28
C LEU A 90 8.07 -12.13 -0.79
N VAL A 91 7.95 -13.18 0.03
CA VAL A 91 7.85 -13.00 1.48
C VAL A 91 9.16 -12.43 2.05
N GLY A 92 10.32 -12.88 1.58
CA GLY A 92 11.61 -12.31 1.98
C GLY A 92 11.73 -10.83 1.57
N LEU A 93 11.30 -10.49 0.36
CA LEU A 93 11.34 -9.11 -0.15
C LEU A 93 10.43 -8.17 0.64
N GLU A 94 9.19 -8.57 0.92
CA GLU A 94 8.21 -7.85 1.74
C GLU A 94 8.72 -7.68 3.17
N PHE A 95 9.23 -8.75 3.80
CA PHE A 95 9.75 -8.67 5.16
C PHE A 95 10.96 -7.73 5.28
N GLY A 96 11.88 -7.79 4.31
CA GLY A 96 13.02 -6.88 4.24
C GLY A 96 12.59 -5.41 4.11
N TYR A 97 11.63 -5.13 3.22
CA TYR A 97 11.04 -3.79 3.08
C TYR A 97 10.38 -3.31 4.36
N LEU A 98 9.47 -4.09 4.94
CA LEU A 98 8.72 -3.70 6.15
C LEU A 98 9.65 -3.43 7.34
N THR A 99 10.73 -4.21 7.47
CA THR A 99 11.78 -3.99 8.46
C THR A 99 12.42 -2.61 8.26
N GLN A 100 12.83 -2.29 7.04
CA GLN A 100 13.37 -0.98 6.70
C GLN A 100 12.36 0.15 6.97
N ASP A 101 11.10 0.00 6.55
CA ASP A 101 10.07 1.04 6.70
C ASP A 101 9.74 1.29 8.18
N THR A 102 9.79 0.26 9.02
CA THR A 102 9.63 0.39 10.48
C THR A 102 10.80 1.09 11.14
N VAL A 103 12.03 0.75 10.74
CA VAL A 103 13.23 1.46 11.21
C VAL A 103 13.17 2.93 10.80
N PHE A 104 12.66 3.23 9.61
CA PHE A 104 12.52 4.59 9.12
C PHE A 104 11.43 5.38 9.85
N GLU A 105 10.28 4.79 10.14
CA GLU A 105 9.26 5.41 11.00
C GLU A 105 9.81 5.69 12.42
N LEU A 106 10.60 4.77 12.99
CA LEU A 106 11.28 4.99 14.28
C LEU A 106 12.29 6.15 14.20
N TYR A 107 13.13 6.15 13.16
CA TYR A 107 14.07 7.24 12.92
C TYR A 107 13.35 8.58 12.77
N GLN A 108 12.25 8.63 12.01
CA GLN A 108 11.48 9.85 11.81
C GLN A 108 10.97 10.42 13.14
N ARG A 109 10.46 9.56 14.03
CA ARG A 109 10.01 9.95 15.36
C ARG A 109 11.13 10.55 16.20
N VAL A 110 12.31 9.94 16.16
CA VAL A 110 13.46 10.38 16.95
C VAL A 110 14.08 11.66 16.37
N ALA A 111 14.24 11.73 15.05
CA ALA A 111 14.96 12.81 14.37
C ALA A 111 14.11 14.05 14.14
N PHE A 112 12.81 13.88 13.84
CA PHE A 112 11.92 15.00 13.47
C PHE A 112 10.78 15.21 14.49
N GLY A 113 10.61 14.33 15.47
CA GLY A 113 9.51 14.44 16.45
C GLY A 113 8.12 14.18 15.85
N ILE A 114 8.05 13.58 14.66
CA ILE A 114 6.80 13.33 13.92
C ILE A 114 6.58 11.82 13.82
N GLY A 115 5.35 11.37 14.04
CA GLY A 115 4.95 9.99 13.82
C GLY A 115 3.51 9.73 14.22
N SER A 116 2.93 8.65 13.69
CA SER A 116 1.54 8.27 14.00
C SER A 116 1.52 6.92 14.70
N ASN A 117 0.99 6.86 15.93
CA ASN A 117 0.88 5.59 16.68
C ASN A 117 0.08 4.54 15.92
N LEU A 118 -0.90 4.98 15.12
CA LEU A 118 -1.66 4.09 14.24
C LEU A 118 -0.78 3.49 13.14
N ILE A 119 0.11 4.28 12.53
CA ILE A 119 1.05 3.82 11.51
C ILE A 119 2.08 2.87 12.13
N MET A 120 2.65 3.21 13.28
CA MET A 120 3.58 2.32 13.98
C MET A 120 2.93 0.99 14.35
N PHE A 121 1.70 1.03 14.90
CA PHE A 121 0.94 -0.18 15.21
C PHE A 121 0.68 -1.02 13.94
N HIS A 122 0.36 -0.37 12.82
CA HIS A 122 0.23 -1.03 11.52
C HIS A 122 1.52 -1.76 11.14
N HIS A 123 2.65 -1.04 11.15
CA HIS A 123 3.95 -1.55 10.73
C HIS A 123 4.39 -2.74 11.60
N ILE A 124 4.27 -2.62 12.93
CA ILE A 124 4.56 -3.72 13.86
C ILE A 124 3.66 -4.93 13.57
N SER A 125 2.35 -4.72 13.38
CA SER A 125 1.41 -5.80 13.10
C SER A 125 1.77 -6.55 11.80
N VAL A 126 2.12 -5.81 10.73
CA VAL A 126 2.48 -6.39 9.43
C VAL A 126 3.86 -7.06 9.47
N ILE A 127 4.84 -6.52 10.21
CA ILE A 127 6.12 -7.20 10.46
C ILE A 127 5.91 -8.52 11.18
N LEU A 128 5.15 -8.52 12.28
CA LEU A 128 4.90 -9.74 13.06
C LEU A 128 4.16 -10.78 12.20
N GLY A 129 3.18 -10.33 11.40
CA GLY A 129 2.52 -11.16 10.41
C GLY A 129 3.51 -11.75 9.40
N SER A 130 4.39 -10.93 8.82
CA SER A 130 5.35 -11.34 7.80
C SER A 130 6.45 -12.27 8.34
N ALA A 131 6.96 -12.00 9.53
CA ALA A 131 7.89 -12.89 10.24
C ALA A 131 7.25 -14.25 10.52
N TYR A 132 5.97 -14.25 10.91
CA TYR A 132 5.22 -15.49 11.08
C TYR A 132 5.00 -16.21 9.75
N TYR A 133 4.69 -15.51 8.66
CA TYR A 133 4.60 -16.13 7.32
C TYR A 133 5.94 -16.74 6.89
N LEU A 134 7.08 -16.08 7.16
CA LEU A 134 8.42 -16.66 6.95
C LEU A 134 8.64 -17.93 7.78
N TYR A 135 8.23 -17.93 9.04
CA TYR A 135 8.28 -19.12 9.88
C TYR A 135 7.33 -20.22 9.36
N ALA A 136 6.13 -19.87 8.91
CA ALA A 136 5.19 -20.82 8.33
C ALA A 136 5.72 -21.40 7.00
N LEU A 137 6.53 -20.63 6.25
CA LEU A 137 7.23 -21.13 5.06
C LEU A 137 8.19 -22.29 5.37
N THR A 138 8.80 -22.32 6.55
CA THR A 138 9.70 -23.42 6.95
C THR A 138 8.95 -24.65 7.44
N LEU A 139 7.70 -24.50 7.91
CA LEU A 139 6.88 -25.62 8.40
C LEU A 139 5.99 -26.21 7.29
N ASN A 140 5.08 -25.39 6.75
CA ASN A 140 3.94 -25.85 5.95
C ASN A 140 3.86 -25.22 4.55
N ASN A 141 4.67 -24.18 4.27
CA ASN A 141 4.68 -23.42 3.01
C ASN A 141 3.32 -22.79 2.65
N PRO A 142 2.97 -21.60 3.18
CA PRO A 142 1.72 -20.93 2.87
C PRO A 142 1.58 -20.75 1.36
N GLY A 143 0.41 -21.16 0.86
CA GLY A 143 0.16 -21.31 -0.56
C GLY A 143 0.30 -19.98 -1.33
N PRO A 144 0.80 -20.03 -2.57
CA PRO A 144 1.10 -18.87 -3.39
C PRO A 144 -0.08 -17.95 -3.62
N PHE A 145 -1.31 -18.46 -3.54
CA PHE A 145 -2.51 -17.63 -3.66
C PHE A 145 -2.55 -16.52 -2.60
N PHE A 146 -2.31 -16.88 -1.35
CA PHE A 146 -2.31 -15.91 -0.24
C PHE A 146 -1.23 -14.87 -0.43
N ILE A 147 -0.01 -15.32 -0.75
CA ILE A 147 1.12 -14.42 -0.96
C ILE A 147 0.87 -13.50 -2.15
N ALA A 148 0.27 -14.00 -3.23
CA ALA A 148 -0.06 -13.19 -4.38
C ALA A 148 -1.15 -12.15 -4.06
N MET A 149 -2.20 -12.54 -3.34
CA MET A 149 -3.26 -11.64 -2.89
C MET A 149 -2.75 -10.57 -1.90
N LEU A 150 -1.87 -10.94 -0.96
CA LEU A 150 -1.18 -9.99 -0.09
C LEU A 150 -0.31 -9.04 -0.90
N SER A 151 0.41 -9.56 -1.90
CA SER A 151 1.25 -8.75 -2.79
C SER A 151 0.41 -7.74 -3.60
N LEU A 152 -0.82 -8.10 -4.00
CA LEU A 152 -1.74 -7.16 -4.66
C LEU A 152 -2.15 -5.99 -3.77
N MET A 153 -2.13 -6.12 -2.43
CA MET A 153 -2.44 -4.99 -1.53
C MET A 153 -1.47 -3.82 -1.71
N ASN A 154 -0.28 -4.06 -2.25
CA ASN A 154 0.68 -3.04 -2.60
C ASN A 154 0.27 -2.17 -3.80
N MET A 155 -0.71 -2.59 -4.61
CA MET A 155 -1.09 -1.89 -5.85
C MET A 155 -1.55 -0.43 -5.62
N SER A 156 -2.15 -0.13 -4.47
CA SER A 156 -2.59 1.24 -4.14
C SER A 156 -1.46 2.17 -3.70
N THR A 157 -0.31 1.63 -3.28
CA THR A 157 0.78 2.39 -2.64
C THR A 157 1.46 3.37 -3.61
N PRO A 158 1.80 3.01 -4.86
CA PRO A 158 2.37 3.97 -5.81
C PRO A 158 1.44 5.17 -6.07
N ILE A 159 0.12 4.93 -6.15
CA ILE A 159 -0.88 5.99 -6.34
C ILE A 159 -0.93 6.91 -5.10
N LEU A 160 -0.90 6.33 -3.90
CA LEU A 160 -0.84 7.06 -2.64
C LEU A 160 0.39 7.97 -2.56
N HIS A 161 1.56 7.47 -2.98
CA HIS A 161 2.80 8.23 -2.97
C HIS A 161 2.84 9.29 -4.05
N TYR A 162 2.36 8.98 -5.26
CA TYR A 162 2.21 9.97 -6.33
C TYR A 162 1.30 11.13 -5.89
N ARG A 163 0.17 10.84 -5.25
CA ARG A 163 -0.71 11.84 -4.63
C ARG A 163 0.04 12.74 -3.65
N TRP A 164 0.84 12.16 -2.77
CA TRP A 164 1.63 12.92 -1.80
C TRP A 164 2.66 13.83 -2.49
N VAL A 165 3.35 13.34 -3.52
CA VAL A 165 4.32 14.16 -4.29
C VAL A 165 3.63 15.37 -4.90
N LEU A 166 2.47 15.19 -5.53
CA LEU A 166 1.68 16.30 -6.10
C LEU A 166 1.19 17.30 -5.04
N GLN A 167 0.90 16.83 -3.83
CA GLN A 167 0.53 17.72 -2.70
C GLN A 167 1.74 18.49 -2.18
N SER A 168 2.91 17.85 -2.14
CA SER A 168 4.16 18.45 -1.68
C SER A 168 4.73 19.48 -2.65
N SER A 169 4.43 19.37 -3.94
CA SER A 169 4.92 20.28 -4.99
C SER A 169 4.19 21.63 -5.06
N GLY A 170 3.00 21.80 -4.45
CA GLY A 170 2.38 23.13 -4.33
C GLY A 170 0.85 23.20 -4.22
N ARG A 171 0.33 24.43 -4.08
CA ARG A 171 -1.10 24.73 -3.85
C ARG A 171 -2.02 24.43 -5.03
N THR A 172 -1.50 24.43 -6.26
CA THR A 172 -2.29 24.25 -7.49
C THR A 172 -2.97 22.88 -7.57
N PHE A 173 -2.48 21.89 -6.84
CA PHE A 173 -3.10 20.57 -6.79
C PHE A 173 -4.42 20.55 -6.00
N TYR A 174 -4.57 21.37 -4.95
CA TYR A 174 -5.61 21.21 -3.92
C TYR A 174 -7.05 21.21 -4.46
N ASN A 175 -7.35 22.02 -5.49
CA ASN A 175 -8.66 22.09 -6.15
C ASN A 175 -8.65 21.65 -7.63
N SER A 176 -7.62 20.92 -8.07
CA SER A 176 -7.45 20.50 -9.47
C SER A 176 -8.27 19.26 -9.88
N GLN A 177 -8.57 19.13 -11.18
CA GLN A 177 -9.18 17.91 -11.74
C GLN A 177 -8.26 16.71 -11.56
N LEU A 178 -6.96 16.90 -11.73
CA LEU A 178 -5.95 15.88 -11.52
C LEU A 178 -6.03 15.28 -10.11
N LYS A 179 -6.18 16.11 -9.07
CA LYS A 179 -6.36 15.62 -7.70
C LYS A 179 -7.56 14.69 -7.56
N ARG A 180 -8.68 15.01 -8.17
CA ARG A 180 -9.88 14.17 -8.11
C ARG A 180 -9.67 12.84 -8.83
N VAL A 181 -9.00 12.86 -9.99
CA VAL A 181 -8.64 11.64 -10.71
C VAL A 181 -7.74 10.75 -9.84
N VAL A 182 -6.68 11.31 -9.26
CA VAL A 182 -5.75 10.58 -8.39
C VAL A 182 -6.42 10.08 -7.11
N ASP A 183 -7.24 10.90 -6.45
CA ASP A 183 -7.96 10.50 -5.24
C ASP A 183 -9.00 9.40 -5.54
N THR A 184 -9.66 9.46 -6.71
CA THR A 184 -10.61 8.42 -7.15
C THR A 184 -9.89 7.12 -7.48
N ALA A 185 -8.79 7.19 -8.23
CA ALA A 185 -7.95 6.04 -8.54
C ALA A 185 -7.45 5.38 -7.25
N LEU A 186 -6.93 6.18 -6.31
CA LEU A 186 -6.50 5.69 -4.99
C LEU A 186 -7.65 5.01 -4.25
N LEU A 187 -8.83 5.63 -4.16
CA LEU A 187 -9.98 5.08 -3.45
C LEU A 187 -10.41 3.73 -4.04
N VAL A 188 -10.54 3.64 -5.37
CA VAL A 188 -10.98 2.44 -6.09
C VAL A 188 -9.94 1.34 -5.98
N THR A 189 -8.67 1.65 -6.26
CA THR A 189 -7.59 0.66 -6.19
C THR A 189 -7.43 0.15 -4.76
N TYR A 190 -7.46 1.03 -3.75
CA TYR A 190 -7.38 0.62 -2.34
C TYR A 190 -8.54 -0.30 -1.95
N PHE A 191 -9.78 0.04 -2.31
CA PHE A 191 -10.93 -0.82 -2.09
C PHE A 191 -10.72 -2.20 -2.73
N TRP A 192 -10.35 -2.22 -4.00
CA TRP A 192 -10.21 -3.44 -4.78
C TRP A 192 -9.16 -4.38 -4.19
N CYS A 193 -7.95 -3.88 -3.93
CA CYS A 193 -6.86 -4.76 -3.50
C CYS A 193 -6.85 -5.06 -2.01
N ARG A 194 -7.35 -4.16 -1.14
CA ARG A 194 -7.23 -4.31 0.33
C ARG A 194 -8.53 -4.66 1.04
N VAL A 195 -9.69 -4.35 0.47
CA VAL A 195 -11.00 -4.68 1.08
C VAL A 195 -11.64 -5.83 0.31
N PHE A 196 -11.94 -5.61 -0.97
CA PHE A 196 -12.55 -6.62 -1.83
C PHE A 196 -11.64 -7.83 -2.01
N GLY A 197 -10.33 -7.64 -2.24
CA GLY A 197 -9.36 -8.74 -2.37
C GLY A 197 -9.32 -9.65 -1.15
N ASN A 198 -9.41 -9.09 0.06
CA ASN A 198 -9.48 -9.89 1.30
C ASN A 198 -10.77 -10.70 1.40
N TRP A 199 -11.91 -10.10 1.06
CA TRP A 199 -13.18 -10.82 1.00
C TRP A 199 -13.15 -11.94 -0.04
N TRP A 200 -12.66 -11.63 -1.25
CA TRP A 200 -12.52 -12.58 -2.35
C TRP A 200 -11.63 -13.76 -1.98
N MET A 201 -10.54 -13.51 -1.25
CA MET A 201 -9.68 -14.56 -0.72
C MET A 201 -10.47 -15.54 0.16
N GLY A 202 -11.31 -15.03 1.08
CA GLY A 202 -12.21 -15.84 1.89
C GLY A 202 -13.21 -16.66 1.07
N VAL A 203 -13.77 -16.08 0.01
CA VAL A 203 -14.67 -16.77 -0.92
C VAL A 203 -13.96 -17.92 -1.65
N ALA A 204 -12.78 -17.66 -2.20
CA ALA A 204 -12.00 -18.65 -2.94
C ALA A 204 -11.59 -19.84 -2.04
N ILE A 205 -11.21 -19.56 -0.80
CA ILE A 205 -10.85 -20.60 0.18
C ILE A 205 -12.09 -21.37 0.61
N GLY A 206 -13.19 -20.68 0.90
CA GLY A 206 -14.47 -21.31 1.26
C GLY A 206 -14.92 -22.28 0.16
N ALA A 207 -14.88 -21.84 -1.10
CA ALA A 207 -15.21 -22.68 -2.24
C ALA A 207 -14.30 -23.92 -2.35
N LYS A 208 -12.99 -23.80 -2.07
CA LYS A 208 -12.06 -24.93 -2.12
C LYS A 208 -12.25 -25.91 -0.96
N LEU A 209 -12.60 -25.41 0.22
CA LEU A 209 -12.83 -26.22 1.43
C LEU A 209 -14.27 -26.75 1.53
N GLY A 210 -15.18 -26.32 0.66
CA GLY A 210 -16.59 -26.69 0.73
C GLY A 210 -17.34 -26.05 1.90
N VAL A 211 -16.88 -24.89 2.38
CA VAL A 211 -17.46 -24.16 3.51
C VAL A 211 -17.88 -22.75 3.09
N ALA A 212 -18.70 -22.08 3.90
CA ALA A 212 -19.07 -20.71 3.60
C ALA A 212 -17.86 -19.76 3.74
N TRP A 213 -17.85 -18.65 2.98
CA TRP A 213 -16.71 -17.71 2.97
C TRP A 213 -16.40 -17.10 4.34
N TYR A 214 -17.42 -16.93 5.21
CA TYR A 214 -17.25 -16.42 6.57
C TYR A 214 -16.71 -17.48 7.54
N GLU A 215 -16.73 -18.75 7.14
CA GLU A 215 -16.19 -19.86 7.91
C GLU A 215 -14.71 -20.13 7.56
N ALA A 216 -14.32 -19.85 6.31
CA ALA A 216 -12.97 -20.08 5.79
C ALA A 216 -11.84 -19.59 6.70
N PRO A 217 -11.90 -18.39 7.35
CA PRO A 217 -10.83 -17.94 8.23
C PRO A 217 -10.55 -18.86 9.42
N TRP A 218 -11.54 -19.62 9.90
CA TRP A 218 -11.38 -20.53 11.04
C TRP A 218 -10.67 -21.83 10.67
N PHE A 219 -10.71 -22.22 9.39
CA PHE A 219 -10.06 -23.43 8.87
C PHE A 219 -8.59 -23.22 8.49
N ILE A 220 -8.18 -21.98 8.21
CA ILE A 220 -6.77 -21.64 7.89
C ILE A 220 -5.90 -21.64 9.17
N GLY A 221 -6.54 -21.65 10.35
CA GLY A 221 -5.91 -21.72 11.67
C GLY A 221 -5.95 -20.39 12.42
N LYS A 222 -6.23 -20.47 13.73
CA LYS A 222 -6.52 -19.30 14.61
C LYS A 222 -5.52 -18.15 14.48
N LYS A 223 -4.24 -18.44 14.26
CA LYS A 223 -3.17 -17.45 14.16
C LYS A 223 -3.27 -16.63 12.87
N PHE A 224 -3.55 -17.28 11.74
CA PHE A 224 -3.79 -16.60 10.46
C PHE A 224 -5.07 -15.77 10.52
N THR A 225 -6.12 -16.29 11.17
CA THR A 225 -7.38 -15.57 11.40
C THR A 225 -7.15 -14.24 12.09
N ILE A 226 -6.36 -14.20 13.17
CA ILE A 226 -6.11 -12.98 13.93
C ILE A 226 -5.39 -11.93 13.05
N THR A 227 -4.27 -12.30 12.44
CA THR A 227 -3.49 -11.36 11.60
C THR A 227 -4.31 -10.84 10.43
N THR A 228 -5.00 -11.73 9.70
CA THR A 228 -5.84 -11.33 8.56
C THR A 228 -7.03 -10.48 8.97
N THR A 229 -7.67 -10.78 10.11
CA THR A 229 -8.79 -9.97 10.64
C THR A 229 -8.32 -8.58 11.06
N VAL A 230 -7.18 -8.48 11.76
CA VAL A 230 -6.59 -7.18 12.14
C VAL A 230 -6.25 -6.37 10.90
N MET A 231 -5.57 -6.97 9.93
CA MET A 231 -5.23 -6.29 8.67
C MET A 231 -6.48 -5.85 7.89
N PHE A 232 -7.49 -6.71 7.80
CA PHE A 232 -8.76 -6.39 7.14
C PHE A 232 -9.44 -5.20 7.81
N PHE A 233 -9.59 -5.23 9.13
CA PHE A 233 -10.21 -4.13 9.88
C PHE A 233 -9.45 -2.81 9.68
N MET A 234 -8.12 -2.83 9.77
CA MET A 234 -7.30 -1.63 9.53
C MET A 234 -7.47 -1.10 8.10
N ASN A 235 -7.49 -1.98 7.09
CA ASN A 235 -7.72 -1.59 5.71
C ASN A 235 -9.12 -0.99 5.51
N VAL A 236 -10.16 -1.53 6.15
CA VAL A 236 -11.52 -0.95 6.10
C VAL A 236 -11.53 0.44 6.73
N VAL A 237 -10.92 0.63 7.90
CA VAL A 237 -10.83 1.94 8.56
C VAL A 237 -10.12 2.95 7.67
N TRP A 238 -8.98 2.59 7.08
CA TRP A 238 -8.24 3.46 6.15
C TRP A 238 -9.04 3.79 4.89
N TRP A 239 -9.76 2.82 4.33
CA TRP A 239 -10.63 3.05 3.19
C TRP A 239 -11.75 4.04 3.52
N LEU A 240 -12.37 3.94 4.70
CA LEU A 240 -13.38 4.90 5.16
C LEU A 240 -12.80 6.31 5.35
N VAL A 241 -11.56 6.42 5.86
CA VAL A 241 -10.86 7.71 5.97
C VAL A 241 -10.60 8.31 4.58
N LEU A 242 -10.15 7.49 3.62
CA LEU A 242 -9.96 7.91 2.23
C LEU A 242 -11.29 8.33 1.57
N ALA A 243 -12.36 7.56 1.77
CA ALA A 243 -13.69 7.86 1.26
C ALA A 243 -14.21 9.20 1.79
N LYS A 244 -14.08 9.44 3.10
CA LYS A 244 -14.45 10.71 3.74
C LYS A 244 -13.64 11.88 3.16
N SER A 245 -12.34 11.70 2.97
CA SER A 245 -11.46 12.70 2.36
C SER A 245 -11.85 13.00 0.91
N TRP A 246 -12.20 11.97 0.14
CA TRP A 246 -12.66 12.06 -1.24
C TRP A 246 -13.99 12.81 -1.34
N VAL A 247 -15.00 12.43 -0.55
CA VAL A 247 -16.32 13.12 -0.52
C VAL A 247 -16.13 14.60 -0.24
N LYS A 248 -15.35 14.95 0.79
CA LYS A 248 -15.04 16.35 1.10
C LYS A 248 -14.41 17.07 -0.09
N SER A 249 -13.42 16.45 -0.74
CA SER A 249 -12.73 17.04 -1.89
C SER A 249 -13.65 17.26 -3.10
N VAL A 250 -14.59 16.35 -3.34
CA VAL A 250 -15.55 16.45 -4.45
C VAL A 250 -16.58 17.53 -4.17
N THR A 251 -17.17 17.54 -2.97
CA THR A 251 -18.16 18.54 -2.57
C THR A 251 -17.60 19.96 -2.62
N THR A 252 -16.40 20.19 -2.08
CA THR A 252 -15.75 21.52 -2.13
C THR A 252 -15.55 22.00 -3.56
N PHE A 253 -15.09 21.13 -4.47
CA PHE A 253 -14.85 21.52 -5.86
C PHE A 253 -16.13 21.93 -6.60
N TYR A 254 -17.22 21.19 -6.43
CA TYR A 254 -18.48 21.52 -7.12
C TYR A 254 -19.09 22.82 -6.58
N ILE A 255 -19.05 23.04 -5.27
CA ILE A 255 -19.53 24.29 -4.65
C ILE A 255 -18.71 25.49 -5.14
N GLU A 256 -17.39 25.40 -5.17
CA GLU A 256 -16.53 26.48 -5.67
C GLU A 256 -16.78 26.77 -7.15
N LYS A 257 -16.97 25.73 -7.97
CA LYS A 257 -17.26 25.88 -9.41
C LYS A 257 -18.59 26.60 -9.64
N GLU A 258 -19.63 26.24 -8.88
CA GLU A 258 -20.94 26.90 -8.95
C GLU A 258 -20.85 28.38 -8.54
N ASN A 259 -20.14 28.68 -7.46
CA ASN A 259 -19.93 30.05 -6.99
C ASN A 259 -19.19 30.92 -8.02
N HIS A 260 -18.16 30.38 -8.68
CA HIS A 260 -17.45 31.07 -9.76
C HIS A 260 -18.32 31.31 -11.00
N GLN A 261 -19.20 30.37 -11.36
CA GLN A 261 -20.14 30.59 -12.45
C GLN A 261 -21.16 31.68 -12.13
N LYS A 262 -21.70 31.68 -10.90
CA LYS A 262 -22.62 32.73 -10.43
C LYS A 262 -21.96 34.10 -10.43
N SER A 263 -20.72 34.22 -9.92
CA SER A 263 -19.99 35.50 -9.92
C SER A 263 -19.73 36.03 -11.33
N LYS A 264 -19.37 35.15 -12.27
CA LYS A 264 -19.13 35.52 -13.66
C LYS A 264 -20.41 36.00 -14.37
N SER A 265 -21.54 35.32 -14.16
CA SER A 265 -22.82 35.77 -14.73
C SER A 265 -23.26 37.13 -14.18
N LYS A 266 -23.00 37.39 -12.89
CA LYS A 266 -23.32 38.67 -12.25
C LYS A 266 -22.45 39.80 -12.80
N SER A 267 -21.16 39.57 -13.01
CA SER A 267 -20.28 40.60 -13.61
C SER A 267 -20.66 40.90 -15.06
N GLU A 268 -20.99 39.89 -15.86
CA GLU A 268 -21.44 40.08 -17.26
C GLU A 268 -22.80 40.79 -17.34
N PHE A 269 -23.68 40.56 -16.37
CA PHE A 269 -24.96 41.27 -16.29
C PHE A 269 -24.79 42.74 -15.91
N LEU A 270 -23.85 43.07 -15.01
CA LEU A 270 -23.58 44.44 -14.60
C LEU A 270 -22.89 45.23 -15.72
N SER A 271 -21.93 44.65 -16.44
CA SER A 271 -21.27 45.34 -17.55
C SER A 271 -22.23 45.72 -18.68
N LYS A 272 -23.25 44.89 -18.94
CA LYS A 272 -24.30 45.17 -19.94
C LYS A 272 -25.27 46.28 -19.55
N LYS A 273 -25.32 46.69 -18.28
CA LYS A 273 -26.18 47.80 -17.83
C LYS A 273 -25.50 49.16 -17.92
N GLU A 274 -24.18 49.19 -18.12
CA GLU A 274 -23.37 50.40 -18.19
C GLU A 274 -23.15 50.88 -19.63
N GLU A 275 -23.59 50.10 -20.63
CA GLU A 275 -23.65 50.46 -22.06
C GLU A 275 -25.04 51.02 -22.43
#